data_AF-A0A523LH95-F1
#
_entry.id   AF-A0A523LH95-F1
#
_cell.length_a   1.000
_cell.length_b   1.000
_cell.length_c   1.000
_cell.angle_alpha   90.00
_cell.angle_beta   90.00
_cell.angle_gamma   90.00
#
_symmetry.space_group_name_H-M   'P 1'
#
loop_
_entity.id
_entity.type
_entity.pdbx_description
1 polymer ?
#
loop_
_entity_poly.entity_id
_entity_poly.type
_entity_poly.pdbx_seq_one_letter_code
_entity_poly.pdbx_strand_id
1 'polypeptide(L)'
;SRQGQGRADALAVLLAPKQPAAIYSTDYRRTRDTVAPLARYSGVEVTVVDGRDTDGLVNILFEGHCGERVVVVGHSNTVPTLLGQLGVNGTIVLDHDTGYGDLFEIRWKDGAAVLERGRFGD
;
A
#
# COMPACT_ATOMS: atom_id res chain seq x y z
N SER A 1 14.68 8.56 9.54
CA SER A 1 15.55 7.90 10.54
C SER A 1 16.18 6.67 9.88
N ARG A 2 17.27 6.11 10.45
CA ARG A 2 17.87 4.87 9.92
C ARG A 2 16.90 3.70 9.91
N GLN A 3 16.10 3.52 10.97
CA GLN A 3 15.06 2.49 11.01
C GLN A 3 14.01 2.67 9.89
N GLY A 4 13.56 3.91 9.65
CA GLY A 4 12.60 4.18 8.57
C GLY A 4 13.15 3.87 7.18
N GLN A 5 14.43 4.14 6.95
CA GLN A 5 15.13 3.77 5.70
C GLN A 5 15.25 2.25 5.57
N GLY A 6 15.65 1.55 6.64
CA GLY A 6 15.71 0.09 6.65
C GLY A 6 14.36 -0.57 6.32
N ARG A 7 13.25 -0.03 6.84
CA ARG A 7 11.90 -0.47 6.47
C ARG A 7 11.57 -0.19 4.99
N ALA A 8 11.93 0.98 4.47
CA ALA A 8 11.70 1.31 3.06
C ALA A 8 12.48 0.37 2.12
N ASP A 9 13.72 0.02 2.48
CA ASP A 9 14.52 -0.95 1.74
C ASP A 9 13.92 -2.36 1.84
N ALA A 10 13.47 -2.78 3.02
CA ALA A 10 12.80 -4.07 3.22
C ALA A 10 11.50 -4.18 2.41
N LEU A 11 10.71 -3.11 2.33
CA LEU A 11 9.52 -3.04 1.47
C LEU A 11 9.89 -3.30 0.01
N ALA A 12 10.96 -2.68 -0.46
CA ALA A 12 11.40 -2.83 -1.84
C ALA A 12 11.92 -4.24 -2.14
N VAL A 13 12.71 -4.84 -1.24
CA VAL A 13 13.15 -6.24 -1.37
C VAL A 13 11.97 -7.19 -1.46
N LEU A 14 10.91 -6.95 -0.67
CA LEU A 14 9.72 -7.78 -0.65
C LEU A 14 8.85 -7.63 -1.92
N LEU A 15 8.69 -6.40 -2.42
CA LEU A 15 7.68 -6.09 -3.44
C LEU A 15 8.24 -5.84 -4.85
N ALA A 16 9.50 -5.43 -5.02
CA ALA A 16 10.06 -5.21 -6.35
C ALA A 16 10.11 -6.50 -7.20
N PRO A 17 10.51 -7.68 -6.67
CA PRO A 17 10.47 -8.93 -7.44
C PRO A 17 9.05 -9.35 -7.85
N LYS A 18 8.04 -8.85 -7.14
CA LYS A 18 6.63 -9.07 -7.44
C LYS A 18 6.14 -8.22 -8.64
N GLN A 19 6.97 -7.34 -9.21
CA GLN A 19 6.67 -6.55 -10.42
C GLN A 19 5.31 -5.83 -10.31
N PRO A 20 5.17 -4.85 -9.42
CA PRO A 20 3.95 -4.05 -9.36
C PRO A 20 3.72 -3.35 -10.70
N ALA A 21 2.48 -3.25 -11.15
CA ALA A 21 2.11 -2.47 -12.33
C ALA A 21 2.02 -0.98 -12.03
N ALA A 22 1.63 -0.63 -10.80
CA ALA A 22 1.51 0.75 -10.34
C ALA A 22 1.88 0.89 -8.85
N ILE A 23 2.37 2.08 -8.50
CA ILE A 23 2.68 2.48 -7.13
C ILE A 23 1.98 3.80 -6.84
N TYR A 24 1.12 3.81 -5.81
CA TYR A 24 0.43 5.00 -5.32
C TYR A 24 0.91 5.37 -3.92
N SER A 25 1.08 6.67 -3.70
CA SER A 25 1.48 7.21 -2.40
C SER A 25 0.84 8.57 -2.17
N THR A 26 0.59 8.94 -0.92
CA THR A 26 0.16 10.31 -0.61
C THR A 26 1.34 11.27 -0.63
N ASP A 27 1.10 12.58 -0.76
CA ASP A 27 2.18 13.58 -0.87
C ASP A 27 2.97 13.82 0.45
N TYR A 28 2.66 13.10 1.52
CA TYR A 28 3.44 13.25 2.75
C TYR A 28 4.87 12.75 2.54
N ARG A 29 5.84 13.48 3.09
CA ARG A 29 7.25 13.07 3.01
C ARG A 29 7.45 11.63 3.51
N ARG A 30 6.79 11.24 4.61
CA ARG A 30 6.92 9.90 5.18
C ARG A 30 6.49 8.80 4.20
N THR A 31 5.43 8.99 3.43
CA THR A 31 4.91 8.00 2.49
C THR A 31 5.73 7.97 1.21
N ARG A 32 6.20 9.13 0.72
CA ARG A 32 7.15 9.22 -0.40
C ARG A 32 8.49 8.55 -0.09
N ASP A 33 9.06 8.83 1.09
CA ASP A 33 10.33 8.23 1.54
C ASP A 33 10.20 6.70 1.69
N THR A 34 9.02 6.18 2.07
CA THR A 34 8.76 4.72 2.16
C THR A 34 8.73 4.03 0.80
N VAL A 35 8.11 4.62 -0.24
CA VAL A 35 7.99 3.97 -1.56
C VAL A 35 9.18 4.22 -2.49
N ALA A 36 10.02 5.21 -2.20
CA ALA A 36 11.12 5.60 -3.08
C ALA A 36 12.08 4.45 -3.45
N PRO A 37 12.50 3.57 -2.52
CA PRO A 37 13.33 2.42 -2.89
C PRO A 37 12.58 1.45 -3.82
N LEU A 38 11.30 1.15 -3.52
CA LEU A 38 10.49 0.25 -4.35
C LEU A 38 10.37 0.75 -5.78
N ALA A 39 10.08 2.05 -5.98
CA ALA A 39 10.01 2.66 -7.30
C ALA A 39 11.33 2.52 -8.07
N ARG A 40 12.47 2.77 -7.41
CA ARG A 40 13.80 2.62 -8.02
C ARG A 40 14.10 1.19 -8.43
N TYR A 41 13.79 0.21 -7.58
CA TYR A 41 14.11 -1.20 -7.83
C TYR A 41 13.16 -1.87 -8.81
N SER A 42 11.89 -1.46 -8.84
CA SER A 42 10.90 -1.99 -9.79
C SER A 42 10.88 -1.26 -11.13
N GLY A 43 11.43 -0.04 -11.20
CA GLY A 43 11.36 0.82 -12.38
C GLY A 43 9.99 1.47 -12.60
N VAL A 44 9.08 1.36 -11.63
CA VAL A 44 7.71 1.88 -11.70
C VAL A 44 7.65 3.24 -11.02
N GLU A 45 7.07 4.23 -11.70
CA GLU A 45 6.91 5.57 -11.15
C GLU A 45 5.85 5.61 -10.02
N VAL A 46 6.07 6.51 -9.06
CA VAL A 46 5.11 6.75 -7.98
C VAL A 46 4.10 7.79 -8.43
N THR A 47 2.83 7.40 -8.46
CA THR A 47 1.71 8.34 -8.65
C THR A 47 1.27 8.88 -7.30
N VAL A 48 1.26 10.21 -7.18
CA VAL A 48 0.82 10.88 -5.96
C VAL A 48 -0.69 11.06 -5.98
N VAL A 49 -1.36 10.67 -4.91
CA VAL A 49 -2.82 10.78 -4.74
C VAL A 49 -3.18 11.55 -3.46
N ASP A 50 -4.38 12.12 -3.41
CA ASP A 50 -4.92 12.65 -2.15
C ASP A 50 -5.30 11.49 -1.24
N GLY A 51 -4.64 11.37 -0.09
CA GLY A 51 -4.92 10.32 0.89
C GLY A 51 -6.33 10.38 1.48
N ARG A 52 -7.03 11.51 1.33
CA ARG A 52 -8.42 11.68 1.77
C ARG A 52 -9.43 11.17 0.74
N ASP A 53 -9.05 11.12 -0.54
CA ASP A 53 -9.91 10.66 -1.63
C ASP A 53 -9.81 9.15 -1.82
N THR A 54 -10.29 8.42 -0.79
CA THR A 54 -10.29 6.95 -0.83
C THR A 54 -11.25 6.40 -1.90
N ASP A 55 -12.36 7.08 -2.17
CA ASP A 55 -13.30 6.68 -3.23
C ASP A 55 -12.67 6.82 -4.63
N GLY A 56 -11.99 7.94 -4.90
CA GLY A 56 -11.25 8.14 -6.15
C GLY A 56 -10.16 7.11 -6.34
N LEU A 57 -9.42 6.76 -5.28
CA LEU A 57 -8.42 5.71 -5.34
C LEU A 57 -9.05 4.34 -5.65
N VAL A 58 -10.18 4.00 -5.03
CA VAL A 58 -10.90 2.74 -5.30
C VAL A 58 -11.33 2.66 -6.77
N ASN A 59 -11.85 3.75 -7.34
CA ASN A 59 -12.22 3.81 -8.75
C ASN A 59 -11.00 3.59 -9.66
N ILE A 60 -9.88 4.25 -9.39
CA ILE A 60 -8.63 4.05 -10.13
C ILE A 60 -8.20 2.57 -10.11
N LEU A 61 -8.28 1.91 -8.95
CA LEU A 61 -7.87 0.52 -8.82
C LEU A 61 -8.79 -0.43 -9.61
N PHE A 62 -10.10 -0.27 -9.52
CA PHE A 62 -11.05 -1.16 -10.21
C PHE A 62 -11.15 -0.88 -11.72
N GLU A 63 -11.03 0.36 -12.16
CA GLU A 63 -11.12 0.69 -13.59
C GLU A 63 -9.79 0.44 -14.32
N GLY A 64 -8.65 0.68 -13.68
CA GLY A 64 -7.35 0.70 -14.33
C GLY A 64 -6.48 -0.54 -14.09
N HIS A 65 -6.71 -1.31 -13.02
CA HIS A 65 -5.74 -2.29 -12.53
C HIS A 65 -6.32 -3.68 -12.22
N CYS A 66 -7.47 -4.01 -12.82
CA CYS A 66 -8.04 -5.35 -12.70
C CYS A 66 -7.05 -6.43 -13.19
N GLY A 67 -6.71 -7.39 -12.30
CA GLY A 67 -5.76 -8.47 -12.60
C GLY A 67 -4.29 -8.10 -12.41
N GLU A 68 -3.99 -6.86 -12.04
CA GLU A 68 -2.64 -6.38 -11.83
C GLU A 68 -2.28 -6.31 -10.34
N ARG A 69 -0.99 -6.19 -10.05
CA ARG A 69 -0.49 -5.94 -8.70
C ARG A 69 -0.24 -4.45 -8.52
N VAL A 70 -0.98 -3.83 -7.62
CA VAL A 70 -0.80 -2.42 -7.27
C VAL A 70 -0.30 -2.29 -5.83
N VAL A 71 0.63 -1.38 -5.61
CA VAL A 71 1.11 -1.03 -4.25
C VAL A 71 0.57 0.34 -3.88
N VAL A 72 -0.09 0.43 -2.72
CA VAL A 72 -0.61 1.68 -2.18
C VAL A 72 0.02 1.93 -0.81
N VAL A 73 0.59 3.12 -0.61
CA VAL A 73 1.09 3.56 0.70
C VAL A 73 0.26 4.73 1.21
N GLY A 74 -0.53 4.45 2.25
CA GLY A 74 -1.43 5.42 2.90
C GLY A 74 -1.06 5.70 4.36
N HIS A 75 -2.08 5.89 5.19
CA HIS A 75 -1.95 6.25 6.60
C HIS A 75 -2.79 5.34 7.49
N SER A 76 -2.47 5.30 8.79
CA SER A 76 -3.20 4.48 9.77
C SER A 76 -4.70 4.78 9.82
N ASN A 77 -5.12 5.98 9.43
CA ASN A 77 -6.52 6.41 9.39
C ASN A 77 -7.19 6.27 8.00
N THR A 78 -6.44 6.04 6.93
CA THR A 78 -6.99 5.94 5.56
C THR A 78 -6.91 4.53 4.99
N VAL A 79 -5.90 3.75 5.40
CA VAL A 79 -5.76 2.33 5.01
C VAL A 79 -6.93 1.48 5.48
N PRO A 80 -7.45 1.60 6.72
CA PRO A 80 -8.63 0.84 7.14
C PRO A 80 -9.88 1.14 6.31
N THR A 81 -10.11 2.42 5.97
CA THR A 81 -11.23 2.84 5.12
C THR A 81 -11.10 2.24 3.73
N LEU A 82 -9.92 2.34 3.11
CA LEU A 82 -9.63 1.75 1.81
C LEU A 82 -9.85 0.24 1.81
N LEU A 83 -9.39 -0.48 2.84
CA LEU A 83 -9.60 -1.91 2.99
C LEU A 83 -11.10 -2.26 3.03
N GLY A 84 -11.89 -1.49 3.78
CA GLY A 84 -13.35 -1.66 3.85
C GLY A 84 -14.02 -1.45 2.48
N GLN A 85 -13.66 -0.39 1.75
CA GLN A 85 -14.19 -0.13 0.40
C GLN A 85 -13.78 -1.21 -0.62
N LEU A 86 -12.62 -1.82 -0.43
CA LEU A 86 -12.13 -2.95 -1.24
C LEU A 86 -12.80 -4.30 -0.87
N GLY A 87 -13.77 -4.28 0.05
CA GLY A 87 -14.58 -5.45 0.42
C GLY A 87 -13.98 -6.30 1.53
N VAL A 88 -12.94 -5.83 2.21
CA VAL A 88 -12.40 -6.50 3.39
C VAL A 88 -13.37 -6.31 4.55
N ASN A 89 -13.86 -7.43 5.09
CA ASN A 89 -14.77 -7.43 6.23
C ASN A 89 -14.02 -7.38 7.58
N GLY A 90 -14.66 -6.73 8.56
CA GLY A 90 -14.16 -6.65 9.94
C GLY A 90 -13.40 -5.36 10.25
N THR A 91 -13.18 -5.11 11.54
CA THR A 91 -12.52 -3.88 12.01
C THR A 91 -11.00 -4.05 11.96
N ILE A 92 -10.33 -3.12 11.27
CA ILE A 92 -8.87 -3.01 11.22
C ILE A 92 -8.50 -1.72 11.94
N VAL A 93 -7.78 -1.85 13.06
CA VAL A 93 -7.25 -0.72 13.82
C VAL A 93 -5.74 -0.71 13.66
N LEU A 94 -5.21 0.41 13.18
CA LEU A 94 -3.78 0.61 13.02
C LEU A 94 -3.31 1.66 14.02
N ASP A 95 -2.21 1.36 14.69
CA ASP A 95 -1.59 2.29 15.62
C ASP A 95 -0.78 3.35 14.85
N HIS A 96 -1.00 4.62 15.15
CA HIS A 96 -0.33 5.73 14.46
C HIS A 96 1.18 5.79 14.77
N ASP A 97 1.58 5.40 15.98
CA ASP A 97 2.93 5.61 16.49
C ASP A 97 3.81 4.36 16.36
N THR A 98 3.20 3.18 16.25
CA THR A 98 3.89 1.88 16.24
C THR A 98 3.52 0.97 15.05
N GLY A 99 2.46 1.31 14.30
CA GLY A 99 2.00 0.57 13.11
C GLY A 99 2.88 0.75 11.87
N TYR A 100 4.12 1.19 12.01
CA TYR A 100 5.05 1.25 10.89
C TYR A 100 5.37 -0.17 10.41
N GLY A 101 5.40 -0.37 9.08
CA GLY A 101 5.74 -1.68 8.50
C GLY A 101 4.55 -2.62 8.35
N ASP A 102 3.32 -2.23 8.71
CA ASP A 102 2.13 -3.06 8.46
C ASP A 102 1.87 -3.21 6.95
N LEU A 103 1.61 -4.44 6.52
CA LEU A 103 1.34 -4.80 5.13
C LEU A 103 0.02 -5.57 5.03
N PHE A 104 -0.80 -5.16 4.07
CA PHE A 104 -2.08 -5.80 3.76
C PHE A 104 -2.06 -6.20 2.29
N GLU A 105 -2.16 -7.50 2.01
CA GLU A 105 -2.30 -8.02 0.65
C GLU A 105 -3.74 -8.50 0.47
N ILE A 106 -4.47 -7.87 -0.46
CA ILE A 106 -5.84 -8.24 -0.80
C ILE A 106 -5.81 -9.02 -2.11
N ARG A 107 -6.52 -10.15 -2.16
CA ARG A 107 -6.79 -10.90 -3.39
C ARG A 107 -8.29 -11.13 -3.50
N TRP A 108 -8.87 -10.88 -4.67
CA TRP A 108 -10.27 -11.23 -4.93
C TRP A 108 -10.34 -12.62 -5.54
N LYS A 109 -11.09 -13.51 -4.90
CA LYS A 109 -11.37 -14.86 -5.38
C LYS A 109 -12.88 -15.08 -5.37
N ASP A 110 -13.44 -15.48 -6.51
CA ASP A 110 -14.87 -15.75 -6.67
C ASP A 110 -15.77 -14.57 -6.19
N GLY A 111 -15.31 -13.33 -6.43
CA GLY A 111 -16.00 -12.10 -6.03
C GLY A 111 -15.82 -11.69 -4.56
N ALA A 112 -15.11 -12.48 -3.75
CA ALA A 112 -14.84 -12.18 -2.35
C ALA A 112 -13.39 -11.70 -2.13
N ALA A 113 -13.22 -10.63 -1.36
CA ALA A 113 -11.90 -10.16 -0.94
C ALA A 113 -11.33 -11.06 0.16
N VAL A 114 -10.11 -11.56 -0.05
CA VAL A 114 -9.31 -12.32 0.91
C VAL A 114 -8.14 -11.45 1.33
N LEU A 115 -8.05 -11.18 2.64
CA LEU A 115 -6.97 -10.38 3.22
C LEU A 115 -5.90 -11.28 3.83
N GLU A 116 -4.65 -11.07 3.43
CA GLU A 116 -3.46 -11.54 4.12
C GLU A 116 -2.79 -10.36 4.83
N ARG A 117 -2.48 -10.52 6.12
CA ARG A 117 -1.74 -9.52 6.90
C ARG A 117 -0.30 -9.96 7.03
N GLY A 118 0.62 -9.02 6.85
CA GLY A 118 2.04 -9.22 7.05
C GLY A 118 2.70 -7.96 7.60
N ARG A 119 4.01 -8.01 7.72
CA ARG A 119 4.83 -6.84 8.03
C ARG A 119 6.10 -6.84 7.17
N PHE A 120 6.73 -5.68 7.04
CA PHE A 120 8.02 -5.52 6.39
C PHE A 120 8.99 -4.71 7.25
N GLY A 121 10.26 -5.11 7.20
CA GLY A 121 11.31 -4.59 8.08
C GLY A 121 11.11 -5.00 9.55
N ASP A 122 11.93 -4.41 10.42
CA ASP A 122 11.86 -4.58 11.88
C ASP A 122 10.76 -3.71 12.53
#